data_AF-A0A5S3WJQ8-F1
#
_entry.id   AF-A0A5S3WJQ8-F1
#
_cell.length_a   1.000
_cell.length_b   1.000
_cell.length_c   1.000
_cell.angle_alpha   90.00
_cell.angle_beta   90.00
_cell.angle_gamma   90.00
#
_symmetry.space_group_name_H-M   'P 1'
#
loop_
_entity.id
_entity.type
_entity.pdbx_description
1 polymer ?
#
loop_
_entity_poly.entity_id
_entity_poly.type
_entity_poly.pdbx_seq_one_letter_code
_entity_poly.pdbx_strand_id
1 'polypeptide(L)'
;MKFVSITESDKLYKFNGVSWEQRSVACRKLCTLNDIAVGSGQVYLVASVYGSNDGPQNVYTLNNGKLVKFGAFYNIDVDRERVIWAISNYTRTVFYKRPGMSEFAEDTQMSQRVSSNIGG
;
A
#
# COMPACT_ATOMS: atom_id res chain seq x y z
N MET A 1 9.50 -16.97 -2.43
CA MET A 1 9.51 -15.52 -2.14
C MET A 1 8.85 -14.80 -3.31
N LYS A 2 7.86 -13.94 -3.09
CA LYS A 2 7.20 -13.18 -4.18
C LYS A 2 7.81 -11.78 -4.21
N PHE A 3 8.64 -11.48 -5.22
CA PHE A 3 9.18 -10.12 -5.39
C PHE A 3 8.27 -9.34 -6.33
N VAL A 4 7.97 -8.11 -5.94
CA VAL A 4 7.16 -7.18 -6.74
C VAL A 4 7.84 -5.82 -6.68
N SER A 5 7.84 -5.10 -7.79
CA SER A 5 8.50 -3.80 -7.91
C SER A 5 7.64 -2.84 -8.72
N ILE A 6 7.75 -1.56 -8.40
CA ILE A 6 7.25 -0.44 -9.20
C ILE A 6 8.49 0.23 -9.81
N THR A 7 8.57 0.31 -11.12
CA THR A 7 9.74 0.92 -11.80
C THR A 7 9.41 2.28 -12.42
N GLU A 8 8.14 2.47 -12.80
CA GLU A 8 7.56 3.73 -13.27
C GLU A 8 6.21 3.88 -12.57
N SER A 9 5.68 5.09 -12.52
CA SER A 9 4.43 5.39 -11.80
C SER A 9 3.20 4.63 -12.31
N ASP A 10 3.28 3.88 -13.40
CA ASP A 10 2.19 3.05 -13.92
C ASP A 10 2.60 1.59 -14.20
N LYS A 11 3.85 1.19 -13.88
CA LYS A 11 4.36 -0.15 -14.20
C LYS A 11 4.66 -0.97 -12.96
N LEU A 12 3.90 -2.05 -12.82
CA LEU A 12 4.08 -3.07 -11.80
C LEU A 12 4.76 -4.29 -12.39
N TYR A 13 5.80 -4.80 -11.74
CA TYR A 13 6.51 -6.02 -12.15
C TYR A 13 6.49 -7.07 -11.05
N LYS A 14 6.37 -8.34 -11.43
CA LYS A 14 6.47 -9.48 -10.53
C LYS A 14 7.58 -10.42 -10.99
N PHE A 15 8.45 -10.83 -10.07
CA PHE A 15 9.45 -11.84 -10.36
C PHE A 15 8.82 -13.24 -10.31
N ASN A 16 8.99 -14.02 -11.38
CA ASN A 16 8.47 -15.39 -11.49
C ASN A 16 9.46 -16.45 -11.01
N GLY A 17 10.68 -16.06 -10.58
CA GLY A 17 11.77 -16.97 -10.23
C GLY A 17 12.92 -16.97 -11.25
N VAL A 18 12.66 -16.47 -12.46
CA VAL A 18 13.63 -16.44 -13.58
C VAL A 18 13.74 -15.02 -14.15
N SER A 19 12.60 -14.36 -14.36
CA SER A 19 12.52 -13.03 -14.97
C SER A 19 11.47 -12.15 -14.29
N TRP A 20 11.57 -10.85 -14.57
CA TRP A 20 10.56 -9.87 -14.19
C TRP A 20 9.50 -9.79 -15.28
N GLU A 21 8.25 -10.03 -14.90
CA GLU A 21 7.10 -9.91 -15.80
C GLU A 21 6.26 -8.70 -15.42
N GLN A 22 5.91 -7.88 -16.40
CA GLN A 22 5.00 -6.76 -16.18
C GLN A 22 3.59 -7.30 -15.89
N ARG A 23 2.98 -6.79 -14.83
CA ARG A 23 1.59 -7.07 -14.44
C ARG A 23 0.73 -5.91 -14.91
N SER A 24 -0.32 -6.23 -15.66
CA SER A 24 -1.31 -5.24 -16.08
C SER A 24 -2.07 -4.70 -14.87
N VAL A 25 -2.11 -3.37 -14.74
CA VAL A 25 -3.01 -2.68 -13.81
C VAL A 25 -4.12 -2.01 -14.64
N ALA A 26 -5.37 -2.34 -14.36
CA ALA A 26 -6.52 -2.02 -15.20
C ALA A 26 -6.76 -0.50 -15.36
N CYS A 27 -6.34 0.32 -14.39
CA CYS A 27 -6.51 1.77 -14.44
C CYS A 27 -5.54 2.48 -15.40
N ARG A 28 -4.48 1.81 -15.91
CA ARG A 28 -3.52 2.38 -16.88
C ARG A 28 -3.09 3.80 -16.46
N LYS A 29 -3.21 4.78 -17.36
CA LYS A 29 -2.87 6.20 -17.15
C LYS A 29 -3.76 6.94 -16.15
N LEU A 30 -4.84 6.32 -15.67
CA LEU A 30 -5.73 6.89 -14.66
C LEU A 30 -5.26 6.58 -13.24
N CYS A 31 -4.16 5.84 -13.07
CA CYS A 31 -3.57 5.64 -11.76
C CYS A 31 -2.07 5.91 -11.75
N THR A 32 -1.62 6.42 -10.61
CA THR A 32 -0.22 6.63 -10.27
C THR A 32 0.09 5.74 -9.07
N LEU A 33 0.95 4.75 -9.25
CA LEU A 33 1.51 3.88 -8.23
C LEU A 33 2.68 4.61 -7.55
N ASN A 34 2.61 4.76 -6.24
CA ASN A 34 3.57 5.55 -5.47
C ASN A 34 4.44 4.68 -4.57
N ASP A 35 3.92 3.55 -4.10
CA ASP A 35 4.64 2.64 -3.20
C ASP A 35 4.04 1.23 -3.22
N ILE A 36 4.79 0.26 -2.72
CA ILE A 36 4.40 -1.15 -2.68
C ILE A 36 4.87 -1.86 -1.41
N ALA A 37 3.98 -2.61 -0.79
CA ALA A 37 4.32 -3.55 0.28
C ALA A 37 3.87 -4.97 -0.08
N VAL A 38 4.67 -5.96 0.31
CA VAL A 38 4.38 -7.37 0.06
C VAL A 38 4.48 -8.15 1.36
N GLY A 39 3.39 -8.77 1.77
CA GLY A 39 3.36 -9.54 3.01
C GLY A 39 2.12 -10.41 3.13
N SER A 40 2.21 -11.48 3.91
CA SER A 40 1.11 -12.44 4.10
C SER A 40 0.53 -13.00 2.79
N GLY A 41 1.36 -13.10 1.74
CA GLY A 41 0.95 -13.58 0.42
C GLY A 41 0.20 -12.56 -0.44
N GLN A 42 -0.08 -11.38 0.10
CA GLN A 42 -0.80 -10.26 -0.51
C GLN A 42 0.18 -9.17 -0.98
N VAL A 43 -0.21 -8.48 -2.05
CA VAL A 43 0.45 -7.25 -2.53
C VAL A 43 -0.45 -6.08 -2.19
N TYR A 44 0.11 -5.07 -1.55
CA TYR A 44 -0.51 -3.79 -1.24
C TYR A 44 0.16 -2.71 -2.08
N LEU A 45 -0.64 -1.89 -2.76
CA LEU A 45 -0.20 -0.82 -3.63
C LEU A 45 -0.72 0.50 -3.09
N VAL A 46 0.18 1.44 -2.84
CA VAL A 46 -0.20 2.83 -2.61
C VAL A 46 -0.41 3.47 -3.97
N ALA A 47 -1.60 3.99 -4.23
CA ALA A 47 -1.91 4.60 -5.51
C ALA A 47 -2.84 5.80 -5.41
N SER A 48 -2.70 6.72 -6.35
CA SER A 48 -3.68 7.74 -6.70
C SER A 48 -4.50 7.24 -7.88
N VAL A 49 -5.83 7.30 -7.81
CA VAL A 49 -6.73 6.91 -8.91
C VAL A 49 -7.57 8.11 -9.32
N TYR A 50 -7.29 8.67 -10.49
CA TYR A 50 -7.97 9.84 -11.03
C TYR A 50 -9.44 9.53 -11.32
N GLY A 51 -10.34 10.43 -10.91
CA GLY A 51 -11.79 10.23 -11.02
C GLY A 51 -12.40 9.28 -9.98
N SER A 52 -11.62 8.79 -9.01
CA SER A 52 -12.16 8.10 -7.83
C SER A 52 -12.67 9.11 -6.79
N ASN A 53 -13.70 8.73 -6.05
CA ASN A 53 -14.17 9.47 -4.87
C ASN A 53 -13.32 9.18 -3.62
N ASP A 54 -12.21 8.45 -3.78
CA ASP A 54 -11.43 7.92 -2.67
C ASP A 54 -10.42 8.95 -2.12
N GLY A 55 -10.27 10.11 -2.76
CA GLY A 55 -9.30 11.13 -2.40
C GLY A 55 -7.94 10.95 -3.09
N PRO A 56 -6.91 11.71 -2.67
CA PRO A 56 -5.69 11.87 -3.45
C PRO A 56 -4.82 10.60 -3.50
N GLN A 57 -4.82 9.78 -2.44
CA GLN A 57 -4.02 8.56 -2.36
C GLN A 57 -4.64 7.58 -1.36
N ASN A 58 -4.66 6.30 -1.72
CA ASN A 58 -5.14 5.21 -0.88
C ASN A 58 -4.28 3.97 -1.07
N VAL A 59 -4.50 2.98 -0.20
CA VAL A 59 -3.92 1.64 -0.36
C VAL A 59 -4.95 0.73 -1.02
N TYR A 60 -4.46 -0.06 -1.98
CA TYR A 60 -5.22 -1.02 -2.76
C TYR A 60 -4.58 -2.39 -2.68
N THR A 61 -5.39 -3.42 -2.86
CA THR A 61 -4.91 -4.76 -3.22
C THR A 61 -5.09 -4.96 -4.71
N LEU A 62 -4.22 -5.80 -5.31
CA LEU A 62 -4.35 -6.17 -6.71
C LEU A 62 -5.10 -7.50 -6.85
N ASN A 63 -6.29 -7.48 -7.44
CA ASN A 63 -7.08 -8.67 -7.74
C ASN A 63 -7.35 -8.76 -9.25
N ASN A 64 -6.79 -9.77 -9.92
CA ASN A 64 -6.91 -9.97 -11.38
C ASN A 64 -6.62 -8.70 -12.20
N GLY A 65 -5.59 -7.95 -11.80
CA GLY A 65 -5.20 -6.69 -12.44
C GLY A 65 -6.03 -5.47 -12.06
N LYS A 66 -7.11 -5.63 -11.30
CA LYS A 66 -7.92 -4.53 -10.77
C LYS A 66 -7.42 -4.10 -9.39
N LEU A 67 -7.34 -2.79 -9.18
CA LEU A 67 -7.11 -2.23 -7.85
C LEU A 67 -8.42 -2.30 -7.06
N VAL A 68 -8.40 -2.94 -5.90
CA VAL A 68 -9.50 -3.02 -4.95
C VAL A 68 -9.09 -2.26 -3.70
N LYS A 69 -9.86 -1.24 -3.32
CA LYS A 69 -9.53 -0.39 -2.17
C LYS A 69 -9.39 -1.24 -0.92
N PHE A 70 -8.25 -1.13 -0.26
CA PHE A 70 -7.95 -1.82 0.99
C PHE A 70 -8.21 -0.90 2.19
N GLY A 71 -7.82 0.37 2.09
CA GLY A 71 -8.04 1.35 3.15
C GLY A 71 -7.57 2.76 2.78
N ALA A 72 -8.07 3.73 3.55
CA ALA A 72 -7.72 5.14 3.43
C ALA A 72 -6.38 5.45 4.12
N PHE A 73 -5.31 4.91 3.55
CA PHE A 73 -3.95 5.06 4.05
C PHE A 73 -3.08 5.73 2.98
N TYR A 74 -2.16 6.60 3.42
CA TYR A 74 -1.17 7.18 2.51
C TYR A 74 0.08 6.31 2.40
N ASN A 75 0.39 5.45 3.37
CA ASN A 75 1.52 4.53 3.28
C ASN A 75 1.17 3.21 3.96
N ILE A 76 1.84 2.13 3.54
CA ILE A 76 1.69 0.80 4.09
C ILE A 76 3.01 0.05 4.00
N ASP A 77 3.32 -0.73 5.02
CA ASP A 77 4.43 -1.68 5.02
C ASP A 77 4.00 -2.98 5.71
N VAL A 78 4.71 -4.08 5.44
CA VAL A 78 4.52 -5.35 6.14
C VAL A 78 5.86 -5.86 6.63
N ASP A 79 5.98 -6.00 7.95
CA ASP A 79 7.24 -6.42 8.56
C ASP A 79 7.45 -7.95 8.53
N ARG A 80 8.58 -8.39 9.07
CA ARG A 80 8.97 -9.81 9.15
C ARG A 80 8.05 -10.66 10.02
N GLU A 81 7.38 -10.04 10.99
CA GLU A 81 6.40 -10.68 11.86
C GLU A 81 4.99 -10.72 11.23
N ARG A 82 4.88 -10.23 9.99
CA ARG A 82 3.62 -10.11 9.23
C ARG A 82 2.66 -9.10 9.84
N VAL A 83 3.15 -8.15 10.63
CA VAL A 83 2.37 -7.00 11.07
C VAL A 83 2.26 -6.02 9.91
N ILE A 84 1.03 -5.64 9.60
CA ILE A 84 0.76 -4.59 8.62
C ILE A 84 0.84 -3.26 9.35
N TRP A 85 1.71 -2.39 8.90
CA TRP A 85 1.83 -1.01 9.36
C TRP A 85 1.22 -0.09 8.31
N ALA A 86 0.40 0.86 8.72
CA ALA A 86 -0.24 1.78 7.80
C ALA A 86 -0.34 3.17 8.41
N ILE A 87 -0.31 4.20 7.58
CA ILE A 87 -0.46 5.57 8.06
C ILE A 87 -1.66 6.21 7.37
N SER A 88 -2.60 6.73 8.15
CA SER A 88 -3.87 7.26 7.67
C SER A 88 -3.67 8.51 6.82
N ASN A 89 -4.41 8.60 5.70
CA ASN A 89 -4.32 9.76 4.81
C ASN A 89 -4.85 11.06 5.45
N TYR A 90 -5.83 10.96 6.36
CA TYR A 90 -6.50 12.11 6.98
C TYR A 90 -5.80 12.59 8.24
N THR A 91 -5.61 11.69 9.22
CA THR A 91 -5.13 12.06 10.56
C THR A 91 -3.62 11.93 10.70
N ARG A 92 -2.92 11.33 9.71
CA ARG A 92 -1.48 11.02 9.78
C ARG A 92 -1.10 10.17 10.99
N THR A 93 -2.06 9.48 11.58
CA THR A 93 -1.84 8.52 12.67
C THR A 93 -1.36 7.18 12.11
N VAL A 94 -0.49 6.54 12.86
CA VAL A 94 0.09 5.22 12.55
C VAL A 94 -0.82 4.15 13.13
N PHE A 95 -1.16 3.19 12.29
CA PHE A 95 -1.93 2.01 12.65
C PHE A 95 -1.12 0.75 12.40
N TYR A 96 -1.43 -0.29 13.16
CA TYR A 96 -0.89 -1.62 12.95
C TYR A 96 -1.99 -2.68 12.99
N LYS A 97 -1.75 -3.79 12.31
CA LYS A 97 -2.60 -4.98 12.34
C LYS A 97 -1.74 -6.23 12.39
N ARG A 98 -1.74 -6.92 13.55
CA ARG A 98 -1.05 -8.18 13.74
C ARG A 98 -1.85 -9.35 13.16
N PRO A 99 -1.21 -10.48 12.83
CA PRO A 99 -1.92 -11.71 12.49
C PRO A 99 -2.98 -12.07 13.55
N GLY A 100 -4.19 -12.41 13.11
CA GLY A 100 -5.31 -12.75 14.00
C GLY A 100 -6.19 -11.57 14.44
N MET A 101 -5.76 -10.32 14.21
CA MET A 101 -6.62 -9.15 14.44
C MET A 101 -7.65 -9.00 13.31
N SER A 102 -8.88 -8.64 13.65
CA SER A 102 -9.93 -8.28 12.67
C SER A 102 -9.71 -6.87 12.13
N GLU A 103 -9.42 -5.92 13.02
CA GLU A 103 -9.28 -4.50 12.72
C GLU A 103 -7.86 -3.98 12.95
N PHE A 104 -7.57 -2.80 12.40
CA PHE A 104 -6.36 -2.05 12.73
C PHE A 104 -6.48 -1.41 14.12
N ALA A 105 -5.36 -1.35 14.84
CA ALA A 105 -5.23 -0.59 16.08
C ALA A 105 -4.27 0.58 15.88
N GLU A 106 -4.51 1.70 16.55
CA GLU A 106 -3.60 2.85 16.52
C GLU A 106 -2.34 2.56 17.36
N ASP A 107 -1.17 2.90 16.84
CA ASP A 107 0.04 3.05 17.63
C ASP A 107 0.14 4.51 18.09
N THR A 108 -0.30 4.78 19.32
CA THR A 108 -0.38 6.14 19.85
C THR A 108 1.00 6.77 20.03
N GLN A 109 2.02 5.98 20.37
CA GLN A 109 3.38 6.49 20.57
C GLN A 109 4.01 6.91 19.25
N MET A 110 3.89 6.08 18.21
CA MET A 110 4.39 6.42 16.88
C MET A 110 3.58 7.52 16.21
N SER A 111 2.26 7.54 16.44
CA SER A 111 1.38 8.60 15.92
C SER A 111 1.79 9.99 16.42
N GLN A 112 2.16 10.12 17.70
CA GLN A 112 2.70 11.37 18.23
C GLN A 112 3.98 11.80 17.50
N ARG A 113 4.90 10.86 17.24
CA ARG A 113 6.17 11.15 16.54
C ARG A 113 5.98 11.52 15.07
N VAL A 114 4.98 10.93 14.41
CA VAL A 114 4.65 11.21 13.00
C VAL A 114 3.99 12.58 12.86
N SER A 115 3.07 12.92 13.76
CA SER A 115 2.41 14.24 13.76
C SER A 115 3.39 15.40 13.93
N SER A 116 4.56 15.18 14.54
CA SER A 116 5.58 16.19 14.75
C SER A 116 6.64 16.30 13.65
N ASN A 117 6.75 15.32 12.73
CA ASN A 117 7.94 15.20 11.85
C ASN A 117 7.68 14.96 10.36
N ILE A 118 6.43 14.85 9.89
CA ILE A 118 6.18 14.76 8.44
C ILE A 118 5.88 16.14 7.89
N GLY A 119 6.94 16.87 7.55
CA GLY A 119 6.88 18.18 6.88
C GLY A 119 7.90 19.22 7.36
N GLY A 120 9.17 18.83 7.56
CA GLY A 120 10.30 19.75 7.65
C GLY A 120 11.02 19.85 6.32
#